data_AF-A0A3P1XAA7-F1
#
_entry.id   AF-A0A3P1XAA7-F1
#
_cell.length_a   1.000
_cell.length_b   1.000
_cell.length_c   1.000
_cell.angle_alpha   90.00
_cell.angle_beta   90.00
_cell.angle_gamma   90.00
#
_symmetry.space_group_name_H-M   'P 1'
#
loop_
_entity.id
_entity.type
_entity.pdbx_description
1 polymer ?
#
loop_
_entity_poly.entity_id
_entity_poly.type
_entity_poly.pdbx_seq_one_letter_code
_entity_poly.pdbx_strand_id
1 'polypeptide(L)'
;FFEHEFPFDPSDFVHFRNRVGEEGIGKIFAYSVRLHGKEVPKESKFVLSDTTVQENHITFPTDAKLCKKVIDTCNKIAKKEGIIQRQRYTRESKQLVRDTYNGKHPKRVKKANKAKRRLKTIANALLRELDRKMNEEQKRLYENEFSLLKQVVNQKRDDKDKIYSLHKPFTRCIAKDKAHKQYEFGNKVGLITTGKKGRKIITAVQTFLDNPYDGDTIEPLLRQMEDNDLKLPQELAYDRGGRGRREIKGVKIITPNKPKKTDSEYQKKQKRKKFRTRAGIEPIFGHLKKDFRMEQNYLWGEKGIHINAYMAATAWNLKKMLEKIKENLLRSIFHGFLPKEKIYFY
;
A
#
# COMPACT_ATOMS: atom_id res chain seq x y z
N PHE A 1 32.99 -1.98 14.48
CA PHE A 1 33.58 -0.93 13.64
C PHE A 1 32.46 -0.01 13.18
N PHE A 2 32.62 1.29 13.41
CA PHE A 2 31.69 2.31 12.91
C PHE A 2 32.30 2.86 11.63
N GLU A 3 31.62 2.69 10.51
CA GLU A 3 32.11 3.04 9.18
C GLU A 3 31.59 4.45 8.85
N HIS A 4 32.49 5.37 8.49
CA HIS A 4 32.19 6.79 8.27
C HIS A 4 31.84 7.12 6.81
N GLU A 5 32.15 6.21 5.89
CA GLU A 5 31.81 6.33 4.47
C GLU A 5 30.66 5.40 4.15
N PHE A 6 29.64 5.94 3.46
CA PHE A 6 28.56 5.11 2.96
C PHE A 6 29.09 4.25 1.81
N PRO A 7 28.67 2.98 1.69
CA PRO A 7 29.14 2.07 0.63
C PRO A 7 28.75 2.53 -0.79
N PHE A 8 27.86 3.53 -0.92
CA PHE A 8 27.43 4.17 -2.15
C PHE A 8 26.75 5.52 -1.81
N ASP A 9 26.53 6.37 -2.80
CA ASP A 9 25.82 7.65 -2.61
C ASP A 9 24.34 7.37 -2.30
N PRO A 10 23.74 7.91 -1.23
CA PRO A 10 22.33 7.67 -0.90
C PRO A 10 21.34 7.98 -2.04
N SER A 11 21.70 8.89 -2.96
CA SER A 11 20.91 9.24 -4.13
C SER A 11 20.91 8.15 -5.22
N ASP A 12 21.88 7.23 -5.23
CA ASP A 12 22.00 6.17 -6.24
C ASP A 12 20.73 5.31 -6.32
N PHE A 13 20.10 5.02 -5.18
CA PHE A 13 18.84 4.27 -5.18
C PHE A 13 17.67 5.07 -5.76
N VAL A 14 17.67 6.40 -5.63
CA VAL A 14 16.65 7.25 -6.26
C VAL A 14 16.86 7.23 -7.77
N HIS A 15 18.11 7.41 -8.23
CA HIS A 15 18.47 7.34 -9.63
C HIS A 15 18.16 5.98 -10.25
N PHE A 16 18.49 4.88 -9.56
CA PHE A 16 18.17 3.52 -9.98
C PHE A 16 16.66 3.33 -10.16
N ARG A 17 15.85 3.69 -9.16
CA ARG A 17 14.38 3.55 -9.25
C ARG A 17 13.79 4.37 -10.39
N ASN A 18 14.26 5.60 -10.58
CA ASN A 18 13.77 6.47 -11.66
C ASN A 18 14.19 5.95 -13.04
N ARG A 19 15.40 5.43 -13.17
CA ARG A 19 15.92 4.86 -14.42
C ARG A 19 15.21 3.57 -14.81
N VAL A 20 15.03 2.66 -13.85
CA VAL A 20 14.38 1.37 -14.08
C VAL A 20 12.87 1.52 -14.23
N GLY A 21 12.28 2.47 -13.50
CA GLY A 21 10.85 2.76 -13.54
C GLY A 21 9.99 1.63 -12.96
N GLU A 22 8.68 1.82 -13.02
CA GLU A 22 7.72 0.83 -12.54
C GLU A 22 7.80 -0.49 -13.33
N GLU A 23 7.83 -0.40 -14.66
CA GLU A 23 7.89 -1.57 -15.54
C GLU A 23 9.15 -2.41 -15.33
N GLY A 24 10.31 -1.76 -15.20
CA GLY A 24 11.57 -2.48 -14.97
C GLY A 24 11.62 -3.15 -13.59
N ILE A 25 11.07 -2.50 -12.55
CA ILE A 25 10.93 -3.11 -11.23
C ILE A 25 9.91 -4.26 -11.27
N GLY A 26 8.84 -4.13 -12.05
CA GLY A 26 7.90 -5.21 -12.35
C GLY A 26 8.59 -6.42 -12.99
N LYS A 27 9.50 -6.19 -13.94
CA LYS A 27 10.33 -7.26 -14.54
C LYS A 27 11.25 -7.91 -13.49
N ILE A 28 11.89 -7.14 -12.61
CA ILE A 28 12.70 -7.70 -11.51
C ILE A 28 11.85 -8.60 -10.61
N PHE A 29 10.63 -8.16 -10.27
CA PHE A 29 9.68 -9.00 -9.55
C PHE A 29 9.35 -10.29 -10.32
N ALA A 30 9.04 -10.20 -11.61
CA ALA A 30 8.77 -11.36 -12.46
C ALA A 30 9.95 -12.36 -12.48
N TYR A 31 11.18 -11.87 -12.61
CA TYR A 31 12.39 -12.69 -12.50
C TYR A 31 12.51 -13.35 -11.13
N SER A 32 12.19 -12.64 -10.04
CA SER A 32 12.19 -13.22 -8.69
C SER A 32 11.24 -14.42 -8.56
N VAL A 33 10.12 -14.42 -9.29
CA VAL A 33 9.21 -15.57 -9.35
C VAL A 33 9.83 -16.70 -10.15
N ARG A 34 10.40 -16.39 -11.33
CA ARG A 34 11.02 -17.37 -12.24
C ARG A 34 12.21 -18.11 -11.61
N LEU A 35 12.96 -17.46 -10.71
CA LEU A 35 14.07 -18.08 -9.98
C LEU A 35 13.65 -19.36 -9.24
N HIS A 36 12.40 -19.45 -8.76
CA HIS A 36 11.87 -20.64 -8.09
C HIS A 36 11.55 -21.81 -9.05
N GLY A 37 11.78 -21.63 -10.35
CA GLY A 37 11.75 -22.68 -11.37
C GLY A 37 10.34 -23.14 -11.78
N LYS A 38 10.30 -24.21 -12.59
CA LYS A 38 9.06 -24.84 -13.10
C LYS A 38 8.17 -25.45 -11.99
N GLU A 39 8.64 -25.47 -10.75
CA GLU A 39 7.87 -25.91 -9.58
C GLU A 39 6.71 -24.94 -9.32
N VAL A 40 6.90 -23.63 -9.44
CA VAL A 40 5.83 -22.65 -9.18
C VAL A 40 4.61 -22.85 -10.10
N PRO A 41 4.75 -23.03 -11.44
CA PRO A 41 3.63 -23.37 -12.32
C PRO A 41 3.04 -24.78 -12.13
N LYS A 42 3.82 -25.78 -11.70
CA LYS A 42 3.31 -27.13 -11.40
C LYS A 42 2.55 -27.19 -10.07
N GLU A 43 2.89 -26.29 -9.14
CA GLU A 43 2.31 -26.21 -7.80
C GLU A 43 1.11 -25.28 -7.70
N SER A 44 0.87 -24.42 -8.70
CA SER A 44 -0.13 -23.35 -8.68
C SER A 44 -1.58 -23.78 -8.88
N LYS A 45 -1.94 -25.08 -8.92
CA LYS A 45 -3.35 -25.50 -9.07
C LYS A 45 -4.29 -24.83 -8.05
N PHE A 46 -3.77 -24.54 -6.86
CA PHE A 46 -4.44 -23.82 -5.79
C PHE A 46 -3.55 -22.67 -5.30
N VAL A 47 -4.07 -21.45 -5.26
CA VAL A 47 -3.38 -20.25 -4.77
C VAL A 47 -4.19 -19.53 -3.70
N LEU A 48 -3.52 -18.67 -2.95
CA LEU A 48 -4.11 -17.84 -1.91
C LEU A 48 -4.01 -16.39 -2.35
N SER A 49 -5.07 -15.63 -2.15
CA SER A 49 -5.05 -14.20 -2.39
C SER A 49 -5.78 -13.47 -1.26
N ASP A 50 -5.32 -12.26 -1.00
CA ASP A 50 -5.84 -11.36 0.01
C ASP A 50 -5.32 -9.94 -0.29
N THR A 51 -5.94 -8.95 0.33
CA THR A 51 -5.52 -7.55 0.22
C THR A 51 -5.05 -7.01 1.56
N THR A 52 -4.16 -6.03 1.49
CA THR A 52 -3.75 -5.22 2.62
C THR A 52 -3.72 -3.75 2.23
N VAL A 53 -3.40 -2.89 3.19
CA VAL A 53 -3.10 -1.49 2.92
C VAL A 53 -1.62 -1.27 3.14
N GLN A 54 -0.98 -0.67 2.14
CA GLN A 54 0.33 -0.04 2.30
C GLN A 54 0.06 1.41 2.70
N GLU A 55 0.36 1.78 3.95
CA GLU A 55 0.14 3.17 4.39
C GLU A 55 1.11 4.10 3.69
N ASN A 56 0.69 5.33 3.41
CA ASN A 56 1.61 6.33 2.92
C ASN A 56 2.29 7.01 4.12
N HIS A 57 3.57 7.36 3.95
CA HIS A 57 4.29 8.15 4.95
C HIS A 57 3.74 9.58 5.00
N ILE A 58 2.62 9.74 5.71
CA ILE A 58 1.94 11.01 5.92
C ILE A 58 1.67 11.20 7.41
N THR A 59 1.68 12.46 7.85
CA THR A 59 1.13 12.79 9.16
C THR A 59 -0.37 12.48 9.19
N PHE A 60 -0.87 11.95 10.31
CA PHE A 60 -2.30 11.69 10.50
C PHE A 60 -3.17 12.88 10.01
N PRO A 61 -4.05 12.65 9.02
CA PRO A 61 -4.67 13.73 8.26
C PRO A 61 -5.89 14.29 9.00
N THR A 62 -5.70 15.44 9.64
CA THR A 62 -6.81 16.21 10.22
C THR A 62 -7.10 17.43 9.38
N ASP A 63 -8.37 17.84 9.30
CA ASP A 63 -8.79 19.04 8.55
C ASP A 63 -7.97 20.28 8.98
N ALA A 64 -7.65 20.38 10.27
CA ALA A 64 -6.84 21.48 10.81
C ALA A 64 -5.40 21.47 10.27
N LYS A 65 -4.76 20.29 10.24
CA LYS A 65 -3.41 20.14 9.68
C LYS A 65 -3.41 20.38 8.17
N LEU A 66 -4.43 19.89 7.46
CA LEU A 66 -4.59 20.12 6.02
C LEU A 66 -4.77 21.61 5.70
N CYS A 67 -5.68 22.31 6.39
CA CYS A 67 -5.86 23.75 6.23
C CYS A 67 -4.57 24.53 6.53
N LYS A 68 -3.82 24.14 7.58
CA LYS A 68 -2.53 24.77 7.86
C LYS A 68 -1.52 24.52 6.73
N LYS A 69 -1.43 23.31 6.20
CA LYS A 69 -0.55 23.03 5.05
C LYS A 69 -0.92 23.88 3.84
N VAL A 70 -2.22 24.08 3.57
CA VAL A 70 -2.69 24.98 2.50
C VAL A 70 -2.23 26.42 2.75
N ILE A 71 -2.39 26.93 3.98
CA ILE A 71 -1.90 28.27 4.37
C ILE A 71 -0.38 28.39 4.15
N ASP A 72 0.39 27.39 4.57
CA ASP A 72 1.84 27.37 4.40
C ASP A 72 2.22 27.34 2.90
N THR A 73 1.51 26.56 2.08
CA THR A 73 1.72 26.50 0.63
C THR A 73 1.40 27.84 -0.04
N CYS A 74 0.26 28.46 0.28
CA CYS A 74 -0.08 29.80 -0.24
C CYS A 74 1.02 30.82 0.07
N ASN A 75 1.54 30.83 1.30
CA ASN A 75 2.63 31.73 1.69
C ASN A 75 3.94 31.45 0.92
N LYS A 76 4.24 30.19 0.60
CA LYS A 76 5.41 29.83 -0.21
C LYS A 76 5.26 30.31 -1.65
N ILE A 77 4.09 30.10 -2.26
CA ILE A 77 3.80 30.56 -3.62
C ILE A 77 3.88 32.08 -3.67
N ALA A 78 3.24 32.79 -2.74
CA ALA A 78 3.29 34.24 -2.68
C ALA A 78 4.73 34.78 -2.60
N LYS A 79 5.58 34.14 -1.78
CA LYS A 79 7.00 34.50 -1.68
C LYS A 79 7.75 34.25 -2.99
N LYS A 80 7.52 33.09 -3.62
CA LYS A 80 8.19 32.69 -4.87
C LYS A 80 7.82 33.64 -6.03
N GLU A 81 6.55 34.04 -6.09
CA GLU A 81 5.99 34.87 -7.15
C GLU A 81 6.05 36.38 -6.86
N GLY A 82 6.67 36.79 -5.74
CA GLY A 82 6.76 38.21 -5.37
C GLY A 82 5.41 38.88 -5.02
N ILE A 83 4.37 38.09 -4.72
CA ILE A 83 3.03 38.62 -4.41
C ILE A 83 3.00 39.18 -2.98
N ILE A 84 2.74 40.48 -2.86
CA ILE A 84 2.57 41.14 -1.55
C ILE A 84 1.24 40.71 -0.94
N GLN A 85 1.29 39.98 0.18
CA GLN A 85 0.09 39.54 0.91
C GLN A 85 -0.30 40.55 1.99
N ARG A 86 -1.60 40.75 2.23
CA ARG A 86 -2.10 41.57 3.34
C ARG A 86 -1.65 41.04 4.69
N GLN A 87 -1.72 39.73 4.88
CA GLN A 87 -1.30 39.07 6.12
C GLN A 87 -0.96 37.59 5.85
N ARG A 88 0.16 37.11 6.41
CA ARG A 88 0.64 35.73 6.22
C ARG A 88 0.02 34.69 7.15
N TYR A 89 -0.58 35.13 8.26
CA TYR A 89 -1.22 34.28 9.29
C TYR A 89 -0.32 33.16 9.87
N THR A 90 1.01 33.24 9.75
CA THR A 90 1.93 32.16 10.11
C THR A 90 1.87 31.81 11.61
N ARG A 91 1.86 32.83 12.48
CA ARG A 91 1.75 32.64 13.94
C ARG A 91 0.34 32.18 14.34
N GLU A 92 -0.69 32.82 13.79
CA GLU A 92 -2.09 32.51 14.11
C GLU A 92 -2.45 31.07 13.71
N SER A 93 -2.15 30.66 12.47
CA SER A 93 -2.44 29.30 11.99
C SER A 93 -1.75 28.21 12.81
N LYS A 94 -0.50 28.46 13.25
CA LYS A 94 0.23 27.55 14.16
C LYS A 94 -0.50 27.39 15.50
N GLN A 95 -0.96 28.50 16.09
CA GLN A 95 -1.69 28.46 17.36
C GLN A 95 -3.05 27.78 17.21
N LEU A 96 -3.79 28.07 16.12
CA LEU A 96 -5.08 27.44 15.85
C LEU A 96 -4.97 25.92 15.72
N VAL A 97 -3.91 25.39 15.09
CA VAL A 97 -3.68 23.93 15.05
C VAL A 97 -3.47 23.37 16.46
N ARG A 98 -2.72 24.05 17.32
CA ARG A 98 -2.55 23.63 18.74
C ARG A 98 -3.88 23.64 19.50
N ASP A 99 -4.73 24.63 19.24
CA ASP A 99 -6.05 24.73 19.86
C ASP A 99 -6.98 23.57 19.47
N THR A 100 -6.74 22.92 18.33
CA THR A 100 -7.49 21.72 17.91
C THR A 100 -7.12 20.43 18.66
N TYR A 101 -6.07 20.46 19.48
CA TYR A 101 -5.65 19.31 20.30
C TYR A 101 -6.79 18.84 21.22
N ASN A 102 -6.91 17.52 21.41
CA ASN A 102 -7.97 16.87 22.19
C ASN A 102 -9.37 17.42 21.91
N GLY A 103 -9.67 17.74 20.64
CA GLY A 103 -10.96 18.30 20.24
C GLY A 103 -12.16 17.37 20.43
N LYS A 104 -11.97 16.11 20.83
CA LYS A 104 -13.04 15.19 21.24
C LYS A 104 -13.48 15.39 22.70
N HIS A 105 -12.65 16.05 23.53
CA HIS A 105 -12.96 16.26 24.95
C HIS A 105 -14.09 17.30 25.12
N PRO A 106 -15.16 17.05 25.88
CA PRO A 106 -16.33 17.93 25.97
C PRO A 106 -16.00 19.40 26.23
N LYS A 107 -15.11 19.68 27.19
CA LYS A 107 -14.65 21.04 27.52
C LYS A 107 -13.88 21.75 26.39
N ARG A 108 -13.28 21.02 25.45
CA ARG A 108 -12.44 21.55 24.35
C ARG A 108 -13.12 21.57 22.99
N VAL A 109 -14.19 20.80 22.79
CA VAL A 109 -14.91 20.67 21.51
C VAL A 109 -15.25 22.04 20.92
N LYS A 110 -15.81 22.95 21.71
CA LYS A 110 -16.18 24.31 21.26
C LYS A 110 -14.95 25.09 20.75
N LYS A 111 -13.85 25.11 21.52
CA LYS A 111 -12.59 25.79 21.15
C LYS A 111 -11.97 25.18 19.90
N ALA A 112 -11.90 23.86 19.82
CA ALA A 112 -11.36 23.14 18.67
C ALA A 112 -12.17 23.40 17.39
N ASN A 113 -13.50 23.39 17.48
CA ASN A 113 -14.37 23.68 16.33
C ASN A 113 -14.24 25.13 15.85
N LYS A 114 -14.15 26.11 16.78
CA LYS A 114 -13.87 27.51 16.43
C LYS A 114 -12.52 27.65 15.71
N ALA A 115 -11.48 26.98 16.22
CA ALA A 115 -10.16 27.01 15.61
C ALA A 115 -10.13 26.37 14.21
N LYS A 116 -10.82 25.23 14.01
CA LYS A 116 -10.98 24.60 12.69
C LYS A 116 -11.69 25.54 11.69
N ARG A 117 -12.79 26.18 12.10
CA ARG A 117 -13.51 27.15 11.26
C ARG A 117 -12.61 28.32 10.87
N ARG A 118 -11.87 28.88 11.84
CA ARG A 118 -10.94 29.98 11.59
C ARG A 118 -9.81 29.58 10.63
N LEU A 119 -9.22 28.39 10.79
CA LEU A 119 -8.22 27.86 9.85
C LEU A 119 -8.77 27.77 8.42
N LYS A 120 -9.99 27.24 8.26
CA LYS A 120 -10.68 27.18 6.95
C LYS A 120 -10.91 28.58 6.36
N THR A 121 -11.34 29.54 7.17
CA THR A 121 -11.51 30.94 6.75
C THR A 121 -10.20 31.56 6.26
N ILE A 122 -9.10 31.39 7.01
CA ILE A 122 -7.78 31.92 6.63
C ILE A 122 -7.28 31.27 5.34
N ALA A 123 -7.39 29.95 5.22
CA ALA A 123 -6.97 29.23 4.02
C ALA A 123 -7.71 29.73 2.77
N ASN A 124 -9.04 29.83 2.84
CA ASN A 124 -9.85 30.37 1.74
C ASN A 124 -9.57 31.86 1.46
N ALA A 125 -9.26 32.66 2.48
CA ALA A 125 -8.88 34.06 2.29
C ALA A 125 -7.57 34.19 1.52
N LEU A 126 -6.54 33.42 1.89
CA LEU A 126 -5.25 33.42 1.19
C LEU A 126 -5.35 32.88 -0.23
N LEU A 127 -6.13 31.81 -0.46
CA LEU A 127 -6.39 31.28 -1.80
C LEU A 127 -7.01 32.36 -2.70
N ARG A 128 -8.06 33.06 -2.23
CA ARG A 128 -8.70 34.14 -2.99
C ARG A 128 -7.79 35.34 -3.20
N GLU A 129 -6.96 35.69 -2.20
CA GLU A 129 -6.02 36.79 -2.33
C GLU A 129 -4.97 36.51 -3.41
N LEU A 130 -4.40 35.30 -3.44
CA LEU A 130 -3.45 34.91 -4.47
C LEU A 130 -4.10 34.88 -5.85
N ASP A 131 -5.26 34.23 -5.98
CA ASP A 131 -6.00 34.11 -7.24
C ASP A 131 -6.29 35.49 -7.88
N ARG A 132 -6.59 36.49 -7.04
CA ARG A 132 -6.80 37.88 -7.48
C ARG A 132 -5.52 38.63 -7.87
N LYS A 133 -4.38 38.29 -7.27
CA LYS A 133 -3.11 39.02 -7.45
C LYS A 133 -2.19 38.37 -8.48
N MET A 134 -2.44 37.11 -8.82
CA MET A 134 -1.71 36.40 -9.87
C MET A 134 -2.07 36.93 -11.26
N ASN A 135 -1.08 37.01 -12.13
CA ASN A 135 -1.28 37.23 -13.56
C ASN A 135 -1.72 35.92 -14.26
N GLU A 136 -2.08 36.00 -15.54
CA GLU A 136 -2.59 34.83 -16.28
C GLU A 136 -1.56 33.71 -16.45
N GLU A 137 -0.28 34.04 -16.57
CA GLU A 137 0.80 33.05 -16.66
C GLU A 137 0.96 32.26 -15.36
N GLN A 138 0.96 32.97 -14.22
CA GLN A 138 0.99 32.37 -12.89
C GLN A 138 -0.23 31.49 -12.62
N LYS A 139 -1.43 31.95 -13.02
CA LYS A 139 -2.65 31.14 -12.89
C LYS A 139 -2.55 29.83 -13.65
N ARG A 140 -2.05 29.87 -14.89
CA ARG A 140 -1.80 28.65 -15.70
C ARG A 140 -0.76 27.75 -15.04
N LEU A 141 0.34 28.32 -14.53
CA LEU A 141 1.41 27.57 -13.87
C LEU A 141 0.91 26.81 -12.62
N TYR A 142 0.05 27.44 -11.82
CA TYR A 142 -0.42 26.89 -10.54
C TYR A 142 -1.82 26.27 -10.59
N GLU A 143 -2.44 26.14 -11.77
CA GLU A 143 -3.83 25.71 -11.93
C GLU A 143 -4.15 24.41 -11.16
N ASN A 144 -3.36 23.36 -11.42
CA ASN A 144 -3.53 22.05 -10.78
C ASN A 144 -3.30 22.11 -9.26
N GLU A 145 -2.29 22.85 -8.81
CA GLU A 145 -2.00 23.00 -7.38
C GLU A 145 -3.13 23.77 -6.68
N PHE A 146 -3.63 24.86 -7.28
CA PHE A 146 -4.74 25.64 -6.73
C PHE A 146 -6.04 24.86 -6.69
N SER A 147 -6.33 24.06 -7.72
CA SER A 147 -7.48 23.16 -7.74
C SER A 147 -7.42 22.19 -6.55
N LEU A 148 -6.27 21.54 -6.33
CA LEU A 148 -6.04 20.64 -5.20
C LEU A 148 -6.21 21.36 -3.84
N LEU A 149 -5.59 22.54 -3.68
CA LEU A 149 -5.70 23.32 -2.43
C LEU A 149 -7.15 23.74 -2.15
N LYS A 150 -7.88 24.21 -3.16
CA LYS A 150 -9.30 24.58 -3.07
C LYS A 150 -10.16 23.38 -2.67
N GLN A 151 -9.93 22.21 -3.27
CA GLN A 151 -10.61 20.96 -2.92
C GLN A 151 -10.35 20.57 -1.45
N VAL A 152 -9.10 20.56 -1.02
CA VAL A 152 -8.69 20.15 0.34
C VAL A 152 -9.35 20.99 1.43
N VAL A 153 -9.49 22.30 1.22
CA VAL A 153 -10.10 23.21 2.20
C VAL A 153 -11.61 23.04 2.26
N ASN A 154 -12.23 22.68 1.13
CA ASN A 154 -13.68 22.73 0.98
C ASN A 154 -14.37 21.36 1.00
N GLN A 155 -13.61 20.26 0.95
CA GLN A 155 -14.14 18.90 1.07
C GLN A 155 -14.92 18.69 2.37
N LYS A 156 -16.02 17.93 2.28
CA LYS A 156 -16.93 17.54 3.37
C LYS A 156 -16.70 16.10 3.81
N ARG A 157 -17.52 15.59 4.71
CA ARG A 157 -17.33 14.25 5.31
C ARG A 157 -17.68 13.13 4.32
N ASP A 158 -18.74 13.36 3.57
CA ASP A 158 -19.44 12.48 2.64
C ASP A 158 -18.98 12.62 1.17
N ASP A 159 -18.11 13.59 0.89
CA ASP A 159 -17.49 13.73 -0.42
C ASP A 159 -16.71 12.46 -0.79
N LYS A 160 -16.78 12.11 -2.08
CA LYS A 160 -15.94 11.08 -2.68
C LYS A 160 -14.54 11.62 -2.96
N ASP A 161 -13.56 10.73 -3.05
CA ASP A 161 -12.19 11.04 -3.46
C ASP A 161 -11.51 12.17 -2.66
N LYS A 162 -11.74 12.16 -1.35
CA LYS A 162 -11.16 13.12 -0.42
C LYS A 162 -9.64 13.06 -0.43
N ILE A 163 -9.05 14.25 -0.33
CA ILE A 163 -7.60 14.39 -0.25
C ILE A 163 -7.18 14.36 1.22
N TYR A 164 -6.36 13.37 1.56
CA TYR A 164 -5.80 13.19 2.90
C TYR A 164 -4.37 13.75 3.02
N SER A 165 -3.72 14.07 1.91
CA SER A 165 -2.37 14.63 1.91
C SER A 165 -2.09 15.45 0.64
N LEU A 166 -1.63 16.69 0.80
CA LEU A 166 -1.25 17.56 -0.34
C LEU A 166 -0.10 16.99 -1.17
N HIS A 167 0.84 16.29 -0.54
CA HIS A 167 2.03 15.78 -1.20
C HIS A 167 1.87 14.32 -1.69
N LYS A 168 0.77 13.67 -1.30
CA LYS A 168 0.38 12.32 -1.75
C LYS A 168 -1.13 12.27 -1.96
N PRO A 169 -1.66 12.97 -2.98
CA PRO A 169 -3.11 13.15 -3.18
C PRO A 169 -3.85 11.83 -3.45
N PHE A 170 -3.15 10.83 -3.98
CA PHE A 170 -3.62 9.46 -4.20
C PHE A 170 -3.81 8.63 -2.91
N THR A 171 -3.53 9.18 -1.72
CA THR A 171 -3.75 8.45 -0.45
C THR A 171 -5.24 8.27 -0.21
N ARG A 172 -5.69 7.04 0.06
CA ARG A 172 -7.07 6.72 0.40
C ARG A 172 -7.23 6.40 1.89
N CYS A 173 -8.41 6.63 2.43
CA CYS A 173 -8.78 6.24 3.78
C CYS A 173 -9.50 4.89 3.71
N ILE A 174 -8.92 3.87 4.31
CA ILE A 174 -9.45 2.50 4.30
C ILE A 174 -9.84 2.14 5.72
N ALA A 175 -11.13 1.85 5.92
CA ALA A 175 -11.65 1.42 7.20
C ALA A 175 -11.14 0.02 7.56
N LYS A 176 -10.90 -0.20 8.85
CA LYS A 176 -10.48 -1.49 9.40
C LYS A 176 -11.44 -1.92 10.50
N ASP A 177 -11.69 -3.22 10.57
CA ASP A 177 -12.49 -3.85 11.63
C ASP A 177 -11.73 -3.99 12.97
N LYS A 178 -10.67 -3.19 13.19
CA LYS A 178 -9.84 -3.23 14.41
C LYS A 178 -10.20 -2.09 15.34
N ALA A 179 -10.59 -2.41 16.58
CA ALA A 179 -11.01 -1.42 17.57
C ALA A 179 -9.96 -0.33 17.87
N HIS A 180 -8.67 -0.68 17.91
CA HIS A 180 -7.57 0.24 18.24
C HIS A 180 -7.07 1.06 17.04
N LYS A 181 -7.38 0.66 15.80
CA LYS A 181 -6.99 1.36 14.57
C LYS A 181 -8.11 1.25 13.55
N GLN A 182 -9.03 2.22 13.59
CA GLN A 182 -10.24 2.24 12.76
C GLN A 182 -9.97 2.56 11.29
N TYR A 183 -8.90 3.30 10.99
CA TYR A 183 -8.58 3.77 9.64
C TYR A 183 -7.08 3.64 9.36
N GLU A 184 -6.76 3.20 8.15
CA GLU A 184 -5.42 3.22 7.56
C GLU A 184 -5.42 4.20 6.39
N PHE A 185 -4.36 5.02 6.27
CA PHE A 185 -4.24 6.03 5.21
C PHE A 185 -3.16 5.60 4.22
N GLY A 186 -3.58 5.07 3.08
CA GLY A 186 -2.69 4.43 2.15
C GLY A 186 -3.39 3.96 0.89
N ASN A 187 -2.76 3.00 0.22
CA ASN A 187 -3.26 2.41 -1.00
C ASN A 187 -3.46 0.90 -0.81
N LYS A 188 -4.51 0.36 -1.43
CA LYS A 188 -4.80 -1.06 -1.35
C LYS A 188 -3.74 -1.81 -2.14
N VAL A 189 -3.26 -2.91 -1.59
CA VAL A 189 -2.29 -3.81 -2.20
C VAL A 189 -2.86 -5.21 -2.17
N GLY A 190 -3.07 -5.80 -3.33
CA GLY A 190 -3.44 -7.19 -3.48
C GLY A 190 -2.20 -8.06 -3.74
N LEU A 191 -2.23 -9.31 -3.30
CA LEU A 191 -1.21 -10.28 -3.69
C LEU A 191 -1.80 -11.67 -3.94
N ILE A 192 -1.06 -12.48 -4.69
CA ILE A 192 -1.31 -13.92 -4.87
C ILE A 192 -0.06 -14.67 -4.42
N THR A 193 -0.25 -15.74 -3.63
CA THR A 193 0.81 -16.67 -3.23
C THR A 193 0.45 -18.12 -3.55
N THR A 194 1.47 -18.96 -3.62
CA THR A 194 1.31 -20.41 -3.78
C THR A 194 0.49 -21.03 -2.63
N GLY A 195 -0.44 -21.93 -2.96
CA GLY A 195 -1.38 -22.50 -1.98
C GLY A 195 -0.91 -23.76 -1.26
N LYS A 196 0.16 -24.42 -1.68
CA LYS A 196 0.65 -25.65 -1.03
C LYS A 196 1.30 -25.39 0.33
N LYS A 197 1.42 -26.42 1.16
CA LYS A 197 2.17 -26.35 2.42
C LYS A 197 3.66 -26.10 2.14
N GLY A 198 4.34 -25.39 3.04
CA GLY A 198 5.77 -25.08 2.91
C GLY A 198 6.02 -23.65 2.45
N ARG A 199 7.06 -23.46 1.64
CA ARG A 199 7.51 -22.15 1.15
C ARG A 199 6.43 -21.46 0.32
N LYS A 200 6.06 -20.27 0.76
CA LYS A 200 5.09 -19.41 0.07
C LYS A 200 5.82 -18.45 -0.84
N ILE A 201 5.61 -18.56 -2.14
CA ILE A 201 6.17 -17.65 -3.14
C ILE A 201 5.07 -16.70 -3.58
N ILE A 202 5.37 -15.41 -3.64
CA ILE A 202 4.45 -14.38 -4.15
C ILE A 202 4.55 -14.42 -5.68
N THR A 203 3.44 -14.73 -6.33
CA THR A 203 3.36 -14.88 -7.79
C THR A 203 2.79 -13.64 -8.48
N ALA A 204 2.04 -12.84 -7.74
CA ALA A 204 1.51 -11.56 -8.21
C ALA A 204 1.37 -10.58 -7.04
N VAL A 205 1.59 -9.30 -7.30
CA VAL A 205 1.38 -8.18 -6.40
C VAL A 205 0.95 -6.96 -7.20
N GLN A 206 -0.15 -6.32 -6.80
CA GLN A 206 -0.69 -5.15 -7.49
C GLN A 206 -1.14 -4.11 -6.47
N THR A 207 -0.96 -2.83 -6.80
CA THR A 207 -1.39 -1.72 -5.96
C THR A 207 -2.46 -0.91 -6.67
N PHE A 208 -3.40 -0.36 -5.90
CA PHE A 208 -4.55 0.35 -6.43
C PHE A 208 -4.53 1.80 -5.93
N LEU A 209 -4.56 2.75 -6.87
CA LEU A 209 -4.66 4.17 -6.58
C LEU A 209 -6.01 4.52 -5.93
N ASP A 210 -7.06 3.83 -6.36
CA ASP A 210 -8.38 3.93 -5.78
C ASP A 210 -8.62 2.91 -4.67
N ASN A 211 -9.84 2.92 -4.12
CA ASN A 211 -10.29 1.92 -3.16
C ASN A 211 -11.30 0.98 -3.82
N PRO A 212 -10.86 0.07 -4.73
CA PRO A 212 -11.75 -0.86 -5.40
C PRO A 212 -12.35 -1.86 -4.40
N TYR A 213 -13.47 -2.48 -4.77
CA TYR A 213 -14.00 -3.62 -4.03
C TYR A 213 -12.97 -4.76 -4.00
N ASP A 214 -12.85 -5.47 -2.88
CA ASP A 214 -11.80 -6.48 -2.68
C ASP A 214 -11.84 -7.59 -3.74
N GLY A 215 -13.04 -8.04 -4.15
CA GLY A 215 -13.18 -9.04 -5.21
C GLY A 215 -12.69 -8.57 -6.59
N ASP A 216 -12.70 -7.25 -6.84
CA ASP A 216 -12.26 -6.68 -8.11
C ASP A 216 -10.73 -6.55 -8.20
N THR A 217 -10.03 -6.74 -7.08
CA THR A 217 -8.55 -6.77 -7.05
C THR A 217 -7.97 -8.07 -7.62
N ILE A 218 -8.77 -9.12 -7.72
CA ILE A 218 -8.33 -10.45 -8.15
C ILE A 218 -7.98 -10.46 -9.64
N GLU A 219 -8.80 -9.85 -10.49
CA GLU A 219 -8.59 -9.88 -11.94
C GLU A 219 -7.27 -9.21 -12.37
N PRO A 220 -6.91 -8.00 -11.87
CA PRO A 220 -5.61 -7.39 -12.14
C PRO A 220 -4.42 -8.26 -11.72
N LEU A 221 -4.53 -8.98 -10.60
CA LEU A 221 -3.48 -9.91 -10.15
C LEU A 221 -3.36 -11.12 -11.08
N LEU A 222 -4.47 -11.68 -11.55
CA LEU A 222 -4.46 -12.78 -12.52
C LEU A 222 -3.91 -12.34 -13.89
N ARG A 223 -4.23 -11.12 -14.34
CA ARG A 223 -3.63 -10.54 -15.55
C ARG A 223 -2.10 -10.45 -15.42
N GLN A 224 -1.61 -9.92 -14.30
CA GLN A 224 -0.17 -9.87 -14.05
C GLN A 224 0.49 -11.26 -14.03
N MET A 225 -0.20 -12.31 -13.57
CA MET A 225 0.34 -13.67 -13.66
C MET A 225 0.54 -14.09 -15.12
N GLU A 226 -0.44 -13.83 -15.99
CA GLU A 226 -0.33 -14.12 -17.42
C GLU A 226 0.77 -13.29 -18.09
N ASP A 227 0.84 -11.99 -17.79
CA ASP A 227 1.86 -11.08 -18.32
C ASP A 227 3.29 -11.53 -17.95
N ASN A 228 3.42 -12.26 -16.83
CA ASN A 228 4.67 -12.83 -16.35
C ASN A 228 4.93 -14.26 -16.86
N ASP A 229 4.14 -14.76 -17.81
CA ASP A 229 4.16 -16.11 -18.38
C ASP A 229 3.86 -17.22 -17.35
N LEU A 230 3.04 -16.91 -16.33
CA LEU A 230 2.61 -17.89 -15.33
C LEU A 230 1.25 -18.49 -15.71
N LYS A 231 1.17 -19.82 -15.65
CA LYS A 231 -0.10 -20.54 -15.83
C LYS A 231 -1.08 -20.18 -14.71
N LEU A 232 -2.30 -19.79 -15.10
CA LEU A 232 -3.37 -19.50 -14.15
C LEU A 232 -3.73 -20.73 -13.29
N PRO A 233 -4.06 -20.50 -12.01
CA PRO A 233 -4.49 -21.55 -11.08
C PRO A 233 -5.88 -22.09 -11.45
N GLN A 234 -6.23 -23.29 -11.00
CA GLN A 234 -7.61 -23.78 -11.13
C GLN A 234 -8.51 -23.14 -10.08
N GLU A 235 -7.95 -22.91 -8.89
CA GLU A 235 -8.67 -22.40 -7.73
C GLU A 235 -7.86 -21.32 -6.99
N LEU A 236 -8.55 -20.26 -6.58
CA LEU A 236 -8.00 -19.20 -5.76
C LEU A 236 -8.84 -19.04 -4.49
N ALA A 237 -8.22 -19.22 -3.32
CA ALA A 237 -8.87 -18.95 -2.04
C ALA A 237 -8.73 -17.47 -1.68
N TYR A 238 -9.86 -16.83 -1.45
CA TYR A 238 -9.98 -15.46 -0.98
C TYR A 238 -10.79 -15.43 0.32
N ASP A 239 -10.75 -14.32 1.05
CA ASP A 239 -11.57 -14.12 2.24
C ASP A 239 -13.04 -13.80 1.89
N ARG A 240 -13.83 -13.31 2.85
CA ARG A 240 -15.24 -12.93 2.58
C ARG A 240 -15.36 -11.61 1.81
N GLY A 241 -14.30 -10.80 1.75
CA GLY A 241 -14.24 -9.57 0.94
C GLY A 241 -14.34 -9.86 -0.56
N GLY A 242 -13.98 -11.06 -1.02
CA GLY A 242 -14.09 -11.47 -2.43
C GLY A 242 -15.46 -12.02 -2.84
N ARG A 243 -16.52 -11.80 -2.05
CA ARG A 243 -17.86 -12.35 -2.33
C ARG A 243 -18.41 -11.79 -3.65
N GLY A 244 -19.22 -12.57 -4.36
CA GLY A 244 -19.87 -12.15 -5.61
C GLY A 244 -19.11 -12.53 -6.88
N ARG A 245 -17.78 -12.64 -6.84
CA ARG A 245 -16.97 -13.18 -7.94
C ARG A 245 -16.82 -14.70 -7.75
N ARG A 246 -17.48 -15.52 -8.58
CA ARG A 246 -17.38 -17.00 -8.49
C ARG A 246 -16.28 -17.56 -9.38
N GLU A 247 -16.04 -16.91 -10.51
CA GLU A 247 -15.06 -17.30 -11.50
C GLU A 247 -14.54 -16.04 -12.20
N ILE A 248 -13.22 -15.99 -12.43
CA ILE A 248 -12.54 -14.89 -13.12
C ILE A 248 -11.48 -15.53 -14.01
N LYS A 249 -11.52 -15.27 -15.32
CA LYS A 249 -10.55 -15.82 -16.30
C LYS A 249 -10.37 -17.35 -16.19
N GLY A 250 -11.46 -18.10 -15.99
CA GLY A 250 -11.44 -19.56 -15.81
C GLY A 250 -10.96 -20.04 -14.43
N VAL A 251 -10.59 -19.13 -13.52
CA VAL A 251 -10.14 -19.44 -12.16
C VAL A 251 -11.34 -19.43 -11.21
N LYS A 252 -11.55 -20.54 -10.51
CA LYS A 252 -12.62 -20.65 -9.51
C LYS A 252 -12.25 -19.93 -8.22
N ILE A 253 -13.06 -18.95 -7.83
CA ILE A 253 -12.83 -18.16 -6.61
C ILE A 253 -13.56 -18.82 -5.43
N ILE A 254 -12.79 -19.20 -4.41
CA ILE A 254 -13.26 -19.92 -3.23
C ILE A 254 -13.30 -18.96 -2.05
N THR A 255 -14.50 -18.66 -1.56
CA THR A 255 -14.74 -17.78 -0.40
C THR A 255 -15.41 -18.56 0.75
N PRO A 256 -15.15 -18.19 2.03
CA PRO A 256 -15.69 -18.92 3.18
C PRO A 256 -17.22 -18.85 3.21
N ASN A 257 -17.87 -19.97 2.96
CA ASN A 257 -19.33 -20.12 3.02
C ASN A 257 -19.74 -21.21 4.01
N LYS A 258 -20.99 -21.14 4.49
CA LYS A 258 -21.58 -22.20 5.30
C LYS A 258 -21.52 -23.52 4.50
N PRO A 259 -21.06 -24.64 5.10
CA PRO A 259 -21.14 -25.95 4.46
C PRO A 259 -22.58 -26.22 4.03
N LYS A 260 -22.75 -26.80 2.83
CA LYS A 260 -24.07 -27.23 2.37
C LYS A 260 -24.48 -28.49 3.14
N LYS A 261 -25.78 -28.69 3.36
CA LYS A 261 -26.32 -29.92 3.98
C LYS A 261 -25.93 -31.18 3.19
N THR A 262 -25.73 -31.04 1.88
CA THR A 262 -25.32 -32.11 0.96
C THR A 262 -23.80 -32.33 0.89
N ASP A 263 -22.99 -31.52 1.57
CA ASP A 263 -21.53 -31.73 1.56
C ASP A 263 -21.17 -32.99 2.36
N SER A 264 -20.38 -33.89 1.78
CA SER A 264 -19.82 -35.02 2.53
C SER A 264 -18.80 -34.55 3.57
N GLU A 265 -18.53 -35.36 4.61
CA GLU A 265 -17.50 -35.05 5.61
C GLU A 265 -16.12 -34.82 4.98
N TYR A 266 -15.79 -35.58 3.94
CA TYR A 266 -14.57 -35.37 3.15
C TYR A 266 -14.55 -33.98 2.49
N GLN A 267 -15.64 -33.57 1.84
CA GLN A 267 -15.74 -32.25 1.20
C GLN A 267 -15.66 -31.11 2.24
N LYS A 268 -16.30 -31.27 3.40
CA LYS A 268 -16.20 -30.31 4.52
C LYS A 268 -14.75 -30.19 4.98
N LYS A 269 -14.03 -31.31 5.15
CA LYS A 269 -12.62 -31.33 5.55
C LYS A 269 -11.72 -30.64 4.51
N GLN A 270 -11.93 -30.88 3.21
CA GLN A 270 -11.18 -30.23 2.14
C GLN A 270 -11.40 -28.72 2.12
N LYS A 271 -12.66 -28.25 2.23
CA LYS A 271 -12.98 -26.82 2.32
C LYS A 271 -12.28 -26.18 3.52
N ARG A 272 -12.39 -26.80 4.71
CA ARG A 272 -11.71 -26.32 5.93
C ARG A 272 -10.19 -26.26 5.75
N LYS A 273 -9.57 -27.27 5.12
CA LYS A 273 -8.13 -27.29 4.87
C LYS A 273 -7.69 -26.12 3.99
N LYS A 274 -8.40 -25.86 2.87
CA LYS A 274 -8.11 -24.74 1.97
C LYS A 274 -8.13 -23.39 2.70
N PHE A 275 -9.17 -23.12 3.51
CA PHE A 275 -9.26 -21.87 4.26
C PHE A 275 -8.26 -21.76 5.41
N ARG A 276 -7.92 -22.87 6.09
CA ARG A 276 -6.82 -22.88 7.07
C ARG A 276 -5.48 -22.56 6.40
N THR A 277 -5.26 -23.02 5.18
CA THR A 277 -4.06 -22.69 4.42
C THR A 277 -4.05 -21.22 3.96
N ARG A 278 -5.22 -20.66 3.59
CA ARG A 278 -5.36 -19.23 3.27
C ARG A 278 -4.89 -18.32 4.40
N ALA A 279 -5.15 -18.68 5.65
CA ALA A 279 -4.68 -17.91 6.81
C ALA A 279 -3.15 -17.71 6.83
N GLY A 280 -2.39 -18.54 6.12
CA GLY A 280 -0.94 -18.36 5.94
C GLY A 280 -0.54 -17.11 5.15
N ILE A 281 -1.46 -16.40 4.50
CA ILE A 281 -1.18 -15.14 3.80
C ILE A 281 -1.01 -13.95 4.75
N GLU A 282 -1.69 -13.97 5.90
CA GLU A 282 -1.65 -12.87 6.89
C GLU A 282 -0.24 -12.71 7.49
N PRO A 283 0.48 -13.79 7.88
CA PRO A 283 1.89 -13.70 8.25
C PRO A 283 2.78 -13.13 7.14
N ILE A 284 2.52 -13.45 5.86
CA ILE A 284 3.29 -12.90 4.74
C ILE A 284 3.13 -11.39 4.70
N PHE A 285 1.89 -10.89 4.77
CA PHE A 285 1.66 -9.45 4.88
C PHE A 285 2.31 -8.83 6.11
N GLY A 286 2.31 -9.53 7.25
CA GLY A 286 3.02 -9.13 8.46
C GLY A 286 4.52 -8.92 8.21
N HIS A 287 5.17 -9.89 7.56
CA HIS A 287 6.59 -9.80 7.19
C HIS A 287 6.84 -8.73 6.13
N LEU A 288 6.02 -8.64 5.08
CA LEU A 288 6.15 -7.58 4.07
C LEU A 288 6.08 -6.19 4.72
N LYS A 289 5.18 -5.99 5.69
CA LYS A 289 5.06 -4.72 6.41
C LYS A 289 6.29 -4.43 7.28
N LYS A 290 6.66 -5.36 8.16
CA LYS A 290 7.69 -5.13 9.19
C LYS A 290 9.12 -5.30 8.67
N ASP A 291 9.39 -6.36 7.92
CA ASP A 291 10.74 -6.75 7.52
C ASP A 291 11.13 -6.14 6.17
N PHE A 292 10.14 -5.90 5.29
CA PHE A 292 10.37 -5.44 3.91
C PHE A 292 9.78 -4.04 3.63
N ARG A 293 9.58 -3.23 4.68
CA ARG A 293 9.22 -1.80 4.59
C ARG A 293 7.91 -1.49 3.83
N MET A 294 6.98 -2.44 3.75
CA MET A 294 5.67 -2.22 3.14
C MET A 294 4.66 -1.55 4.11
N GLU A 295 5.00 -1.39 5.39
CA GLU A 295 4.10 -0.74 6.36
C GLU A 295 3.85 0.73 6.00
N GLN A 296 4.91 1.46 5.64
CA GLN A 296 4.84 2.86 5.22
C GLN A 296 5.61 3.07 3.90
N ASN A 297 4.93 3.62 2.90
CA ASN A 297 5.53 4.00 1.64
C ASN A 297 6.16 5.40 1.74
N TYR A 298 7.48 5.44 1.66
CA TYR A 298 8.29 6.66 1.66
C TYR A 298 8.55 7.20 0.24
N LEU A 299 8.28 6.41 -0.80
CA LEU A 299 8.57 6.82 -2.18
C LEU A 299 7.62 7.92 -2.66
N TRP A 300 8.14 8.81 -3.49
CA TRP A 300 7.40 9.95 -4.03
C TRP A 300 6.57 9.54 -5.27
N GLY A 301 5.41 10.18 -5.44
CA GLY A 301 4.52 9.97 -6.59
C GLY A 301 3.75 8.65 -6.57
N GLU A 302 2.82 8.51 -7.51
CA GLU A 302 1.94 7.34 -7.66
C GLU A 302 2.74 6.06 -7.96
N LYS A 303 3.72 6.17 -8.86
CA LYS A 303 4.67 5.09 -9.21
C LYS A 303 5.37 4.51 -7.97
N GLY A 304 5.61 5.34 -6.96
CA GLY A 304 6.24 4.92 -5.71
C GLY A 304 5.46 3.86 -4.94
N ILE A 305 4.13 3.81 -5.08
CA ILE A 305 3.29 2.79 -4.45
C ILE A 305 3.59 1.41 -5.07
N HIS A 306 3.52 1.34 -6.40
CA HIS A 306 3.78 0.13 -7.18
C HIS A 306 5.19 -0.37 -6.94
N ILE A 307 6.19 0.52 -7.05
CA ILE A 307 7.61 0.18 -6.83
C ILE A 307 7.84 -0.40 -5.43
N ASN A 308 7.29 0.21 -4.38
CA ASN A 308 7.50 -0.27 -3.01
C ASN A 308 6.90 -1.67 -2.81
N ALA A 309 5.70 -1.92 -3.35
CA ALA A 309 5.05 -3.23 -3.26
C ALA A 309 5.81 -4.31 -4.05
N TYR A 310 6.26 -4.00 -5.27
CA TYR A 310 7.08 -4.91 -6.07
C TYR A 310 8.40 -5.26 -5.39
N MET A 311 9.11 -4.26 -4.86
CA MET A 311 10.38 -4.48 -4.18
C MET A 311 10.20 -5.30 -2.91
N ALA A 312 9.16 -5.05 -2.10
CA ALA A 312 8.86 -5.84 -0.92
C ALA A 312 8.56 -7.31 -1.27
N ALA A 313 7.74 -7.55 -2.30
CA ALA A 313 7.43 -8.89 -2.77
C ALA A 313 8.66 -9.61 -3.36
N THR A 314 9.51 -8.88 -4.10
CA THR A 314 10.78 -9.37 -4.63
C THR A 314 11.70 -9.80 -3.50
N ALA A 315 11.89 -8.95 -2.48
CA ALA A 315 12.73 -9.26 -1.33
C ALA A 315 12.25 -10.51 -0.57
N TRP A 316 10.92 -10.66 -0.41
CA TRP A 316 10.33 -11.89 0.13
C TRP A 316 10.70 -13.12 -0.71
N ASN A 317 10.50 -13.06 -2.03
CA ASN A 317 10.80 -14.17 -2.93
C ASN A 317 12.30 -14.53 -2.93
N LEU A 318 13.19 -13.53 -2.91
CA LEU A 318 14.64 -13.74 -2.83
C LEU A 318 15.02 -14.37 -1.47
N LYS A 319 14.45 -13.91 -0.36
CA LYS A 319 14.64 -14.56 0.95
C LYS A 319 14.24 -16.03 0.90
N LYS A 320 13.11 -16.38 0.26
CA LYS A 320 12.68 -17.77 0.10
C LYS A 320 13.62 -18.59 -0.76
N MET A 321 14.24 -17.97 -1.76
CA MET A 321 15.26 -18.64 -2.58
C MET A 321 16.51 -18.92 -1.75
N LEU A 322 16.99 -17.94 -0.98
CA LEU A 322 18.13 -18.11 -0.10
C LEU A 322 17.89 -19.19 0.97
N GLU A 323 16.68 -19.27 1.53
CA GLU A 323 16.28 -20.37 2.43
C GLU A 323 16.39 -21.74 1.73
N LYS A 324 15.96 -21.85 0.46
CA LYS A 324 16.07 -23.10 -0.33
C LYS A 324 17.53 -23.46 -0.61
N ILE A 325 18.35 -22.49 -1.01
CA ILE A 325 19.78 -22.68 -1.27
C ILE A 325 20.50 -23.13 0.02
N LYS A 326 20.22 -22.48 1.15
CA LYS A 326 20.79 -22.83 2.46
C LYS A 326 20.44 -24.28 2.83
N GLU A 327 19.19 -24.70 2.69
CA GLU A 327 18.78 -26.08 2.96
C GLU A 327 19.50 -27.09 2.06
N ASN A 328 19.61 -26.80 0.77
CA ASN A 328 20.31 -27.68 -0.17
C ASN A 328 21.80 -27.79 0.15
N LEU A 329 22.44 -26.68 0.52
CA LEU A 329 23.84 -26.66 0.94
C LEU A 329 24.05 -27.48 2.21
N LEU A 330 23.21 -27.27 3.23
CA LEU A 330 23.28 -28.04 4.48
C LEU A 330 23.07 -29.53 4.21
N ARG A 331 22.05 -29.90 3.42
CA ARG A 331 21.83 -31.31 3.03
C ARG A 331 23.06 -31.91 2.33
N SER A 332 23.69 -31.15 1.44
CA SER A 332 24.89 -31.62 0.72
C SER A 332 26.08 -31.83 1.67
N ILE A 333 26.29 -30.93 2.63
CA ILE A 333 27.33 -31.07 3.66
C ILE A 333 27.04 -32.29 4.54
N PHE A 334 25.81 -32.43 5.05
CA PHE A 334 25.44 -33.56 5.92
C PHE A 334 25.47 -34.91 5.20
N HIS A 335 25.08 -34.98 3.93
CA HIS A 335 25.20 -36.20 3.12
C HIS A 335 26.65 -36.51 2.70
N GLY A 336 27.54 -35.51 2.67
CA GLY A 336 28.97 -35.70 2.41
C GLY A 336 29.76 -36.19 3.63
N PHE A 337 29.27 -35.95 4.85
CA PHE A 337 29.96 -36.31 6.11
C PHE A 337 29.36 -37.51 6.85
N LEU A 338 28.16 -37.97 6.50
CA LEU A 338 27.52 -39.14 7.15
C LEU A 338 27.29 -40.27 6.14
N PRO A 339 27.69 -41.52 6.44
CA PRO A 339 27.38 -42.66 5.59
C PRO A 339 25.86 -42.80 5.41
N LYS A 340 25.45 -43.34 4.25
CA LYS A 340 24.10 -43.35 3.64
C LYS A 340 22.94 -43.94 4.48
N GLU A 341 23.08 -44.15 5.78
CA GLU A 341 22.01 -44.68 6.62
C GLU A 341 21.22 -43.57 7.32
N LYS A 342 20.06 -43.28 6.73
CA LYS A 342 18.86 -42.68 7.35
C LYS A 342 19.03 -41.31 8.01
N ILE A 343 18.85 -40.26 7.20
CA ILE A 343 18.41 -38.96 7.73
C ILE A 343 17.06 -38.61 7.08
N TYR A 344 15.97 -38.82 7.82
CA TYR A 344 14.66 -38.29 7.49
C TYR A 344 14.50 -36.92 8.15
N PHE A 345 14.52 -35.85 7.35
CA PHE A 345 14.11 -34.52 7.82
C PHE A 345 12.58 -34.40 7.67
N TYR A 346 11.88 -34.27 8.80
CA TYR A 346 10.42 -34.04 8.89
C TYR A 346 10.02 -32.59 8.63
#